data_AF-A0A402CGC2-F1
#
_entry.id   AF-A0A402CGC2-F1
#
_cell.length_a   1.000
_cell.length_b   1.000
_cell.length_c   1.000
_cell.angle_alpha   90.00
_cell.angle_beta   90.00
_cell.angle_gamma   90.00
#
_symmetry.space_group_name_H-M   'P 1'
#
loop_
_entity.id
_entity.type
_entity.pdbx_description
1 polymer ?
#
loop_
_entity_poly.entity_id
_entity_poly.type
_entity_poly.pdbx_seq_one_letter_code
_entity_poly.pdbx_strand_id
1 'polypeptide(L)'
;MLALRDNNPYAASVYVYDAHEYRGMRMLVTDDGKAGVAVNGDEVVSVFAHNDCEHPRAAYALLSQATEIGGRRLDCFDTVLPKIYAQSGFVPVARLAWNDTYAPDGWDYSTYQRYNNGRPDVVFMAYNPEAIGSKYMRTTDHYVEDYDAGVDAARRYQQK
;
A
#
# COMPACT_ATOMS: atom_id res chain seq x y z
N MET A 1 1.74 9.49 12.47
CA MET A 1 2.28 9.23 11.11
C MET A 1 3.55 10.00 10.78
N LEU A 2 3.69 11.29 11.10
CA LEU A 2 4.91 12.07 10.76
C LEU A 2 6.22 11.45 11.32
N ALA A 3 6.18 10.87 12.53
CA ALA A 3 7.33 10.20 13.14
C ALA A 3 7.78 8.89 12.45
N LEU A 4 7.03 8.38 11.45
CA LEU A 4 7.44 7.19 10.66
C LEU A 4 8.59 7.49 9.69
N ARG A 5 8.77 8.77 9.31
CA ARG A 5 9.85 9.21 8.43
C ARG A 5 11.21 9.16 9.11
N ASP A 6 11.23 9.38 10.42
CA ASP A 6 12.45 9.43 11.20
C ASP A 6 12.81 8.00 11.67
N ASN A 7 14.00 7.51 11.29
CA ASN A 7 14.56 6.19 11.63
C ASN A 7 14.00 4.96 10.90
N ASN A 8 13.34 5.11 9.74
CA ASN A 8 12.98 3.97 8.88
C ASN A 8 13.60 4.10 7.48
N PRO A 9 14.58 3.25 7.09
CA PRO A 9 15.20 3.32 5.77
C PRO A 9 14.22 3.06 4.62
N TYR A 10 13.03 2.50 4.92
CA TYR A 10 11.99 2.26 3.94
C TYR A 10 10.91 3.35 3.89
N ALA A 11 11.06 4.46 4.63
CA ALA A 11 10.05 5.51 4.72
C ALA A 11 9.70 6.14 3.37
N ALA A 12 10.65 6.20 2.44
CA ALA A 12 10.44 6.74 1.09
C ALA A 12 9.42 5.93 0.25
N SER A 13 9.11 4.69 0.65
CA SER A 13 8.09 3.86 -0.01
C SER A 13 6.65 4.12 0.43
N VAL A 14 6.44 5.06 1.36
CA VAL A 14 5.12 5.41 1.87
C VAL A 14 4.91 6.91 1.75
N TYR A 15 3.84 7.31 1.05
CA TYR A 15 3.41 8.70 1.03
C TYR A 15 2.73 9.09 2.35
N VAL A 16 3.15 10.22 2.90
CA VAL A 16 2.62 10.79 4.14
C VAL A 16 1.85 12.06 3.79
N TYR A 17 0.54 12.01 3.97
CA TYR A 17 -0.36 13.15 3.73
C TYR A 17 -0.20 14.20 4.83
N ASP A 18 -0.66 15.42 4.57
CA ASP A 18 -0.70 16.44 5.61
C ASP A 18 -1.87 16.21 6.60
N ALA A 19 -1.81 16.90 7.75
CA ALA A 19 -2.80 16.73 8.80
C ALA A 19 -4.22 17.20 8.40
N HIS A 20 -4.33 18.14 7.46
CA HIS A 20 -5.61 18.60 6.93
C HIS A 20 -6.20 17.57 5.97
N GLU A 21 -5.40 16.97 5.10
CA GLU A 21 -5.81 15.86 4.23
C GLU A 21 -6.30 14.65 5.05
N TYR A 22 -5.55 14.25 6.07
CA TYR A 22 -5.95 13.13 6.93
C TYR A 22 -7.29 13.36 7.66
N ARG A 23 -7.71 14.60 7.92
CA ARG A 23 -9.03 14.88 8.53
C ARG A 23 -10.20 14.52 7.63
N GLY A 24 -9.98 14.49 6.31
CA GLY A 24 -10.97 14.05 5.34
C GLY A 24 -11.06 12.52 5.20
N MET A 25 -10.14 11.79 5.81
CA MET A 25 -10.03 10.33 5.69
C MET A 25 -10.58 9.62 6.91
N ARG A 26 -11.03 8.38 6.72
CA ARG A 26 -11.36 7.50 7.84
C ARG A 26 -10.07 6.84 8.32
N MET A 27 -9.72 7.03 9.59
CA MET A 27 -8.49 6.49 10.16
C MET A 27 -8.77 5.47 11.25
N LEU A 28 -8.00 4.39 11.24
CA LEU A 28 -7.92 3.41 12.31
C LEU A 28 -6.50 3.44 12.85
N VAL A 29 -6.37 3.60 14.16
CA VAL A 29 -5.07 3.64 14.85
C VAL A 29 -5.20 2.78 16.10
N THR A 30 -4.14 2.05 16.44
CA THR A 30 -4.05 1.33 17.72
C THR A 30 -4.05 2.32 18.89
N ASP A 31 -4.46 1.84 20.06
CA ASP A 31 -4.49 2.61 21.30
C ASP A 31 -3.11 3.16 21.71
N ASP A 32 -2.04 2.40 21.44
CA ASP A 32 -0.65 2.83 21.61
C ASP A 32 -0.18 3.87 20.56
N GLY A 33 -0.97 4.12 19.51
CA GLY A 33 -0.64 5.04 18.43
C GLY A 33 0.43 4.55 17.45
N LYS A 34 0.88 3.29 17.57
CA LYS A 34 2.05 2.75 16.86
C LYS A 34 1.74 1.94 15.62
N ALA A 35 0.47 1.67 15.33
CA ALA A 35 0.04 1.12 14.05
C ALA A 35 -1.25 1.81 13.59
N GLY A 36 -1.43 1.91 12.27
CA GLY A 36 -2.63 2.51 11.73
C GLY A 36 -2.79 2.35 10.22
N VAL A 37 -3.95 2.75 9.74
CA VAL A 37 -4.34 2.79 8.33
C VAL A 37 -5.33 3.93 8.12
N ALA A 38 -5.27 4.55 6.94
CA ALA A 38 -6.26 5.52 6.50
C ALA A 38 -7.01 4.99 5.27
N VAL A 39 -8.26 5.41 5.13
CA VAL A 39 -9.11 5.12 3.98
C VAL A 39 -9.64 6.43 3.41
N ASN A 40 -9.21 6.76 2.19
CA ASN A 40 -9.62 7.93 1.42
C ASN A 40 -10.63 7.51 0.34
N GLY A 41 -11.93 7.80 0.55
CA GLY A 41 -12.98 7.22 -0.30
C GLY A 41 -12.96 5.69 -0.20
N ASP A 42 -12.61 5.02 -1.29
CA ASP A 42 -12.46 3.55 -1.40
C ASP A 42 -10.99 3.08 -1.38
N GLU A 43 -10.04 3.98 -1.21
CA GLU A 43 -8.61 3.72 -1.28
C GLU A 43 -7.99 3.55 0.09
N VAL A 44 -7.28 2.45 0.29
CA VAL A 44 -6.49 2.21 1.50
C VAL A 44 -5.13 2.87 1.33
N VAL A 45 -4.81 3.82 2.22
CA VAL A 45 -3.58 4.58 2.19
C VAL A 45 -2.88 4.55 3.55
N SER A 46 -1.57 4.82 3.53
CA SER A 46 -0.74 5.02 4.74
C SER A 46 -0.88 3.92 5.81
N VAL A 47 -0.81 2.65 5.40
CA VAL A 47 -0.73 1.52 6.34
C VAL A 47 0.64 1.50 7.01
N PHE A 48 0.69 1.48 8.34
CA PHE A 48 1.94 1.41 9.10
C PHE A 48 1.80 0.56 10.36
N ALA A 49 2.92 -0.01 10.79
CA ALA A 49 3.06 -0.63 12.10
C ALA A 49 4.53 -0.53 12.53
N HIS A 50 4.80 0.08 13.68
CA HIS A 50 6.14 0.13 14.25
C HIS A 50 6.54 -1.23 14.84
N ASN A 51 7.86 -1.49 14.87
CA ASN A 51 8.41 -2.73 15.42
C ASN A 51 8.20 -2.88 16.94
N ASP A 52 8.02 -1.77 17.65
CA ASP A 52 7.74 -1.68 19.09
C ASP A 52 6.25 -1.46 19.40
N CYS A 53 5.38 -1.71 18.42
CA CYS A 53 3.93 -1.79 18.60
C CYS A 53 3.59 -2.90 19.60
N GLU A 54 2.67 -2.62 20.53
CA GLU A 54 2.20 -3.60 21.52
C GLU A 54 1.36 -4.72 20.90
N HIS A 55 0.95 -4.54 19.63
CA HIS A 55 0.10 -5.44 18.86
C HIS A 55 0.87 -6.08 17.70
N PRO A 56 1.45 -7.29 17.87
CA PRO A 56 2.11 -8.00 16.79
C PRO A 56 1.17 -8.21 15.62
N ARG A 57 1.68 -8.04 14.39
CA ARG A 57 0.92 -8.23 13.15
C ARG A 57 -0.28 -7.27 12.99
N ALA A 58 -0.29 -6.14 13.70
CA ALA A 58 -1.35 -5.12 13.60
C ALA A 58 -1.70 -4.74 12.16
N ALA A 59 -0.72 -4.69 11.26
CA ALA A 59 -0.95 -4.37 9.85
C ALA A 59 -2.02 -5.26 9.18
N TYR A 60 -2.05 -6.57 9.45
CA TYR A 60 -3.04 -7.48 8.86
C TYR A 60 -4.44 -7.23 9.41
N ALA A 61 -4.55 -7.00 10.72
CA ALA A 61 -5.81 -6.68 11.37
C ALA A 61 -6.34 -5.33 10.87
N LEU A 62 -5.47 -4.32 10.78
CA LEU A 62 -5.81 -2.99 10.25
C LEU A 62 -6.27 -3.05 8.80
N LEU A 63 -5.59 -3.84 7.95
CA LEU A 63 -6.02 -4.06 6.56
C LEU A 63 -7.40 -4.72 6.48
N SER A 64 -7.67 -5.72 7.33
CA SER A 64 -9.00 -6.33 7.41
C SER A 64 -10.06 -5.34 7.87
N GLN A 65 -9.75 -4.47 8.84
CA GLN A 65 -10.70 -3.44 9.28
C GLN A 65 -10.87 -2.34 8.23
N ALA A 66 -9.81 -2.01 7.47
CA ALA A 66 -9.87 -1.06 6.37
C ALA A 66 -10.86 -1.52 5.30
N THR A 67 -10.91 -2.81 4.98
CA THR A 67 -11.89 -3.36 4.02
C THR A 67 -13.31 -3.34 4.58
N GLU A 68 -13.52 -3.58 5.88
CA GLU A 68 -14.83 -3.44 6.53
C GLU A 68 -15.36 -2.00 6.45
N ILE A 69 -14.48 -1.00 6.62
CA ILE A 69 -14.86 0.40 6.46
C ILE A 69 -14.85 0.86 5.00
N GLY A 70 -14.82 -0.03 4.01
CA GLY A 70 -15.01 0.33 2.60
C GLY A 70 -13.72 0.61 1.81
N GLY A 71 -12.56 0.25 2.33
CA GLY A 71 -11.34 0.10 1.55
C GLY A 71 -11.49 -1.02 0.52
N ARG A 72 -11.22 -0.69 -0.75
CA ARG A 72 -11.42 -1.58 -1.91
C ARG A 72 -10.24 -1.61 -2.86
N ARG A 73 -9.36 -0.61 -2.83
CA ARG A 73 -8.17 -0.54 -3.67
C ARG A 73 -6.99 0.06 -2.93
N LEU A 74 -5.79 -0.22 -3.43
CA LEU A 74 -4.54 0.41 -3.00
C LEU A 74 -3.50 0.29 -4.11
N ASP A 75 -2.43 1.06 -4.01
CA ASP A 75 -1.22 0.91 -4.80
C ASP A 75 0.01 0.87 -3.89
N CYS A 76 1.05 0.18 -4.34
CA CYS A 76 2.32 0.11 -3.62
C CYS A 76 3.47 -0.27 -4.54
N PHE A 77 4.71 0.05 -4.14
CA PHE A 77 5.89 -0.47 -4.81
C PHE A 77 5.99 -1.99 -4.65
N ASP A 78 6.39 -2.70 -5.72
CA ASP A 78 6.57 -4.16 -5.78
C ASP A 78 7.75 -4.64 -4.90
N THR A 79 7.55 -4.56 -3.59
CA THR A 79 8.55 -4.82 -2.55
C THR A 79 8.11 -5.99 -1.65
N VAL A 80 8.07 -5.79 -0.32
CA VAL A 80 7.38 -6.72 0.59
C VAL A 80 5.88 -6.43 0.70
N LEU A 81 5.46 -5.20 0.40
CA LEU A 81 4.11 -4.71 0.66
C LEU A 81 3.02 -5.54 -0.05
N PRO A 82 3.15 -5.91 -1.34
CA PRO A 82 2.13 -6.72 -1.99
C PRO A 82 1.89 -8.08 -1.32
N LYS A 83 2.90 -8.64 -0.66
CA LYS A 83 2.79 -9.91 0.08
C LYS A 83 1.91 -9.76 1.32
N ILE A 84 1.99 -8.63 2.00
CA ILE A 84 1.17 -8.32 3.17
C ILE A 84 -0.28 -8.09 2.71
N TYR A 85 -0.47 -7.28 1.67
CA TYR A 85 -1.80 -6.95 1.16
C TYR A 85 -2.54 -8.16 0.55
N ALA A 86 -1.83 -9.05 -0.14
CA ALA A 86 -2.42 -10.27 -0.69
C ALA A 86 -3.04 -11.19 0.37
N GLN A 87 -2.43 -11.28 1.55
CA GLN A 87 -3.01 -12.07 2.64
C GLN A 87 -4.34 -11.49 3.13
N SER A 88 -4.53 -10.18 3.02
CA SER A 88 -5.78 -9.47 3.34
C SER A 88 -6.77 -9.44 2.16
N GLY A 89 -6.54 -10.21 1.09
CA GLY A 89 -7.45 -10.32 -0.04
C GLY A 89 -7.26 -9.28 -1.15
N PHE A 90 -6.18 -8.49 -1.13
CA PHE A 90 -5.86 -7.61 -2.25
C PHE A 90 -5.16 -8.39 -3.37
N VAL A 91 -5.72 -8.36 -4.57
CA VAL A 91 -5.14 -9.01 -5.75
C VAL A 91 -4.53 -7.97 -6.68
N PRO A 92 -3.36 -8.23 -7.29
CA PRO A 92 -2.76 -7.29 -8.23
C PRO A 92 -3.58 -7.28 -9.54
N VAL A 93 -3.91 -6.08 -10.01
CA VAL A 93 -4.76 -5.90 -11.21
C VAL A 93 -4.04 -5.16 -12.33
N ALA A 94 -3.11 -4.25 -12.00
CA ALA A 94 -2.29 -3.54 -12.96
C ALA A 94 -0.91 -3.22 -12.39
N ARG A 95 0.04 -2.89 -13.27
CA ARG A 95 1.40 -2.47 -12.94
C ARG A 95 1.79 -1.24 -13.73
N LEU A 96 2.53 -0.33 -13.10
CA LEU A 96 3.20 0.77 -13.79
C LEU A 96 4.70 0.59 -13.60
N ALA A 97 5.44 0.58 -14.71
CA ALA A 97 6.89 0.46 -14.68
C ALA A 97 7.51 1.65 -13.93
N TRP A 98 8.59 1.39 -13.19
CA TRP A 98 9.34 2.46 -12.52
C TRP A 98 9.78 3.56 -13.51
N ASN A 99 9.66 4.82 -13.08
CA ASN A 99 10.18 5.98 -13.80
C ASN A 99 10.99 6.86 -12.83
N ASP A 100 12.28 7.01 -13.09
CA ASP A 100 13.20 7.78 -12.25
C ASP A 100 12.79 9.26 -12.10
N THR A 101 12.02 9.81 -13.03
CA THR A 101 11.49 11.19 -12.96
C THR A 101 10.49 11.37 -11.81
N TYR A 102 9.81 10.30 -11.41
CA TYR A 102 8.82 10.28 -10.33
C TYR A 102 9.35 9.54 -9.08
N ALA A 103 10.67 9.33 -8.99
CA ALA A 103 11.28 8.73 -7.81
C ALA A 103 10.98 9.61 -6.57
N PRO A 104 10.50 9.03 -5.45
CA PRO A 104 10.25 9.79 -4.24
C PRO A 104 11.51 10.48 -3.72
N ASP A 105 11.35 11.65 -3.10
CA ASP A 105 12.44 12.35 -2.45
C ASP A 105 13.13 11.44 -1.40
N GLY A 106 14.46 11.34 -1.48
CA GLY A 106 15.26 10.50 -0.59
C GLY A 106 15.23 9.01 -0.89
N TRP A 107 14.76 8.59 -2.08
CA TRP A 107 14.79 7.20 -2.49
C TRP A 107 16.22 6.62 -2.56
N ASP A 108 16.47 5.55 -1.79
CA ASP A 108 17.75 4.85 -1.80
C ASP A 108 17.68 3.56 -2.63
N TYR A 109 18.22 3.61 -3.84
CA TYR A 109 18.30 2.46 -4.75
C TYR A 109 19.01 1.24 -4.15
N SER A 110 19.98 1.46 -3.24
CA SER A 110 20.71 0.37 -2.59
C SER A 110 19.83 -0.35 -1.58
N THR A 111 19.05 0.39 -0.78
CA THR A 111 18.05 -0.19 0.15
C THR A 111 17.04 -1.07 -0.59
N TYR A 112 16.65 -0.68 -1.80
CA TYR A 112 15.69 -1.42 -2.64
C TYR A 112 16.35 -2.33 -3.69
N GLN A 113 17.67 -2.56 -3.66
CA GLN A 113 18.42 -3.25 -4.73
C GLN A 113 17.82 -4.61 -5.13
N ARG A 114 17.29 -5.35 -4.14
CA ARG A 114 16.64 -6.67 -4.36
C ARG A 114 15.31 -6.60 -5.10
N TYR A 115 14.73 -5.41 -5.27
CA TYR A 115 13.48 -5.15 -5.97
C TYR A 115 13.78 -4.39 -7.25
N ASN A 116 13.93 -5.14 -8.34
CA ASN A 116 14.24 -4.60 -9.66
C ASN A 116 15.42 -3.60 -9.67
N ASN A 117 16.55 -3.97 -9.05
CA ASN A 117 17.75 -3.13 -8.97
C ASN A 117 17.49 -1.73 -8.38
N GLY A 118 16.64 -1.66 -7.35
CA GLY A 118 16.29 -0.40 -6.69
C GLY A 118 15.14 0.36 -7.35
N ARG A 119 14.49 -0.22 -8.37
CA ARG A 119 13.45 0.40 -9.21
C ARG A 119 12.17 -0.43 -9.24
N PRO A 120 11.55 -0.75 -8.09
CA PRO A 120 10.35 -1.57 -8.06
C PRO A 120 9.20 -0.91 -8.83
N ASP A 121 8.48 -1.68 -9.65
CA ASP A 121 7.26 -1.19 -10.30
C ASP A 121 6.22 -0.78 -9.24
N VAL A 122 5.28 0.10 -9.62
CA VAL A 122 4.08 0.33 -8.83
C VAL A 122 3.05 -0.74 -9.18
N VAL A 123 2.47 -1.38 -8.16
CA VAL A 123 1.45 -2.41 -8.30
C VAL A 123 0.14 -1.86 -7.77
N PHE A 124 -0.87 -1.83 -8.63
CA PHE A 124 -2.23 -1.50 -8.26
C PHE A 124 -2.96 -2.78 -7.88
N MET A 125 -3.63 -2.77 -6.73
CA MET A 125 -4.31 -3.93 -6.17
C MET A 125 -5.75 -3.59 -5.83
N ALA A 126 -6.64 -4.57 -5.98
CA ALA A 126 -8.06 -4.46 -5.66
C ALA A 126 -8.48 -5.55 -4.68
N TYR A 127 -9.41 -5.24 -3.80
CA TYR A 127 -9.92 -6.17 -2.80
C TYR A 127 -10.84 -7.21 -3.43
N ASN A 128 -10.54 -8.48 -3.18
CA ASN A 128 -11.37 -9.63 -3.48
C ASN A 128 -11.53 -10.48 -2.20
N PRO A 129 -12.75 -10.58 -1.62
CA PRO A 129 -12.98 -11.36 -0.41
C PRO A 129 -12.70 -12.85 -0.60
N GLU A 130 -12.84 -13.39 -1.81
CA GLU A 130 -12.52 -14.79 -2.11
C GLU A 130 -11.00 -15.06 -2.13
N ALA A 131 -10.20 -14.00 -2.25
CA ALA A 131 -8.75 -14.09 -2.26
C ALA A 131 -8.11 -13.95 -0.86
N ILE A 132 -8.88 -13.81 0.21
CA ILE A 132 -8.33 -13.70 1.57
C ILE A 132 -7.49 -14.95 1.90
N GLY A 133 -6.31 -14.72 2.47
CA GLY A 133 -5.33 -15.78 2.75
C GLY A 133 -4.51 -16.24 1.54
N SER A 134 -4.72 -15.64 0.37
CA SER A 134 -3.92 -15.95 -0.82
C SER A 134 -2.47 -15.50 -0.65
N LYS A 135 -1.57 -16.26 -1.25
CA LYS A 135 -0.18 -15.81 -1.41
C LYS A 135 -0.12 -14.78 -2.52
N TYR A 136 0.71 -13.76 -2.35
CA TYR A 136 1.03 -12.87 -3.45
C TYR A 136 1.66 -13.67 -4.59
N MET A 137 1.01 -13.61 -5.74
CA MET A 137 1.54 -14.12 -6.99
C MET A 137 1.67 -12.91 -7.92
N ARG A 138 2.79 -12.83 -8.63
CA ARG A 138 3.02 -11.81 -9.67
C ARG A 138 2.20 -12.19 -10.91
N THR A 139 0.86 -12.22 -10.77
CA THR A 139 -0.08 -12.81 -11.73
C THR A 139 -0.57 -11.87 -12.81
N THR A 140 -0.44 -10.56 -12.61
CA THR A 140 -0.82 -9.58 -13.63
C THR A 140 0.41 -9.14 -14.43
N ASP A 141 0.41 -9.50 -15.72
CA ASP A 141 1.29 -8.94 -16.75
C ASP A 141 0.66 -7.70 -17.41
N HIS A 142 -0.44 -7.19 -16.84
CA HIS A 142 -1.09 -5.98 -17.32
C HIS A 142 -0.31 -4.74 -16.86
N TYR A 143 0.61 -4.28 -17.71
CA TYR A 143 1.24 -2.98 -17.55
C TYR A 143 0.35 -1.88 -18.14
N VAL A 144 0.24 -0.78 -17.41
CA VAL A 144 -0.45 0.44 -17.82
C VAL A 144 0.57 1.52 -18.20
N GLU A 145 0.13 2.47 -19.00
CA GLU A 145 0.99 3.53 -19.54
C GLU A 145 1.24 4.66 -18.53
N ASP A 146 0.28 4.89 -17.63
CA ASP A 146 0.34 5.95 -16.62
C ASP A 146 -0.36 5.54 -15.31
N TYR A 147 -0.24 6.41 -14.31
CA TYR A 147 -0.77 6.17 -12.97
C TYR A 147 -2.30 6.15 -12.95
N ASP A 148 -2.95 7.04 -13.70
CA ASP A 148 -4.42 7.16 -13.75
C ASP A 148 -5.04 5.90 -14.34
N ALA A 149 -4.44 5.32 -15.38
CA ALA A 149 -4.85 4.05 -15.95
C ALA A 149 -4.74 2.89 -14.94
N GLY A 150 -3.72 2.91 -14.07
CA GLY A 150 -3.57 1.95 -12.99
C GLY A 150 -4.65 2.06 -11.92
N VAL A 151 -4.95 3.30 -11.49
CA VAL A 151 -6.05 3.61 -10.57
C VAL A 151 -7.39 3.15 -11.16
N ASP A 152 -7.64 3.46 -12.44
CA ASP A 152 -8.86 3.06 -13.14
C ASP A 152 -9.00 1.55 -13.26
N ALA A 153 -7.90 0.82 -13.50
CA ALA A 153 -7.91 -0.64 -13.53
C ALA A 153 -8.35 -1.22 -12.16
N ALA A 154 -7.86 -0.64 -11.05
CA ALA A 154 -8.27 -1.03 -9.70
C ALA A 154 -9.73 -0.71 -9.39
N ARG A 155 -10.22 0.47 -9.82
CA ARG A 155 -11.64 0.84 -9.66
C ARG A 155 -12.57 -0.07 -10.46
N ARG A 156 -12.21 -0.43 -11.69
CA ARG A 156 -13.04 -1.28 -12.57
C ARG A 156 -13.11 -2.73 -12.12
N TYR A 157 -12.10 -3.22 -11.40
CA TYR A 157 -12.13 -4.57 -10.85
C TYR A 157 -13.35 -4.82 -9.95
N GLN A 158 -13.81 -3.80 -9.22
CA GLN A 158 -14.97 -3.85 -8.32
C GLN A 158 -16.33 -3.91 -9.05
N GLN A 159 -16.37 -3.74 -10.38
CA GLN A 159 -17.61 -3.74 -11.19
C GLN A 159 -17.88 -5.08 -11.87
N LYS A 160 -17.03 -6.09 -11.65
CA LYS A 160 -17.17 -7.45 -12.17
C LYS A 160 -17.77 -8.36 -11.11
#